data_AF-A0AAE3YNY8-F1
#
_entry.id   AF-A0AAE3YNY8-F1
#
_cell.length_a   1.000
_cell.length_b   1.000
_cell.length_c   1.000
_cell.angle_alpha   90.00
_cell.angle_beta   90.00
_cell.angle_gamma   90.00
#
_symmetry.space_group_name_H-M   'P 1'
#
loop_
_entity.id
_entity.type
_entity.pdbx_description
1 polymer ?
#
loop_
_entity_poly.entity_id
_entity_poly.type
_entity_poly.pdbx_seq_one_letter_code
_entity_poly.pdbx_strand_id
1 'polypeptide(L)'
;MITSHEARAAAVSRRIVAAELSAGEQYAMFAGLIRDAFGRLRTGLGQAHARCAAVDEQTWATYAADLDRGLDELHMEIARSAEHADERDLAQILRVHVTELELAGWRLQVSLPTAPQRLATE
;
A
#
# COMPACT_ATOMS: atom_id res chain seq x y z
N MET A 1 -19.70 -2.90 -15.97
CA MET A 1 -19.98 -2.34 -14.62
C MET A 1 -18.77 -2.64 -13.76
N ILE A 2 -18.21 -1.64 -13.09
CA ILE A 2 -17.12 -1.84 -12.11
C ILE A 2 -17.77 -2.16 -10.78
N THR A 3 -17.31 -3.19 -10.08
CA THR A 3 -17.84 -3.53 -8.75
C THR A 3 -17.40 -2.47 -7.72
N SER A 4 -18.16 -2.29 -6.63
CA SER A 4 -17.78 -1.37 -5.54
C SER A 4 -16.36 -1.63 -5.01
N HIS A 5 -15.95 -2.90 -5.01
CA HIS A 5 -14.62 -3.35 -4.66
C HIS A 5 -13.53 -2.90 -5.67
N GLU A 6 -13.76 -3.11 -6.97
CA GLU A 6 -12.81 -2.68 -8.01
C GLU A 6 -12.64 -1.15 -8.02
N ALA A 7 -13.73 -0.40 -7.79
CA ALA A 7 -13.67 1.06 -7.68
C ALA A 7 -12.79 1.52 -6.51
N ARG A 8 -12.90 0.83 -5.38
CA ARG A 8 -12.11 1.05 -4.16
C ARG A 8 -10.62 0.73 -4.39
N ALA A 9 -10.30 -0.42 -4.99
CA ALA A 9 -8.93 -0.79 -5.35
C ALA A 9 -8.30 0.21 -6.34
N ALA A 10 -9.08 0.65 -7.34
CA ALA A 10 -8.64 1.67 -8.28
C ALA A 10 -8.37 3.02 -7.60
N ALA A 11 -9.14 3.40 -6.58
CA ALA A 11 -8.89 4.61 -5.80
C ALA A 11 -7.56 4.55 -5.05
N VAL A 12 -7.25 3.42 -4.41
CA VAL A 12 -5.95 3.20 -3.75
C VAL A 12 -4.80 3.29 -4.75
N SER A 13 -4.93 2.63 -5.91
CA SER A 13 -3.92 2.69 -6.96
C SER A 13 -3.61 4.13 -7.41
N ARG A 14 -4.65 4.97 -7.59
CA ARG A 14 -4.48 6.40 -7.92
C ARG A 14 -3.70 7.17 -6.87
N ARG A 15 -3.94 6.91 -5.59
CA ARG A 15 -3.22 7.59 -4.48
C ARG A 15 -1.74 7.22 -4.47
N ILE A 16 -1.44 5.93 -4.65
CA ILE A 16 -0.05 5.43 -4.72
C ILE A 16 0.69 6.06 -5.91
N VAL A 17 0.03 6.17 -7.07
CA VAL A 17 0.62 6.85 -8.24
C VAL A 17 0.84 8.33 -7.97
N ALA A 18 -0.10 9.03 -7.33
CA ALA A 18 0.08 10.44 -6.99
C ALA A 18 1.26 10.66 -6.03
N ALA A 19 1.40 9.81 -5.01
CA ALA A 19 2.52 9.84 -4.07
C ALA A 19 3.86 9.55 -4.76
N GLU A 20 3.92 8.55 -5.65
CA GLU A 20 5.12 8.25 -6.46
C GLU A 20 5.54 9.46 -7.29
N LEU A 21 4.59 10.06 -8.03
CA LEU A 21 4.88 11.19 -8.91
C LEU A 21 5.38 12.38 -8.10
N SER A 22 4.69 12.73 -7.01
CA SER A 22 5.11 13.82 -6.14
C SER A 22 6.51 13.59 -5.57
N ALA A 23 6.83 12.38 -5.10
CA ALA A 23 8.15 12.07 -4.57
C ALA A 23 9.23 12.06 -5.68
N GLY A 24 8.92 11.49 -6.85
CA GLY A 24 9.84 11.44 -7.99
C GLY A 24 10.15 12.82 -8.58
N GLU A 25 9.19 13.74 -8.57
CA GLU A 25 9.38 15.13 -8.99
C GLU A 25 10.25 15.92 -8.00
N GLN A 26 9.99 15.77 -6.70
CA GLN A 26 10.74 16.48 -5.65
C GLN A 26 12.16 15.93 -5.48
N TYR A 27 12.35 14.62 -5.62
CA TYR A 27 13.61 13.93 -5.38
C TYR A 27 14.13 13.29 -6.68
N ALA A 28 14.24 14.10 -7.75
CA ALA A 28 14.54 13.64 -9.10
C ALA A 28 15.80 12.77 -9.23
N MET A 29 16.83 13.02 -8.40
CA MET A 29 18.05 12.20 -8.33
C MET A 29 17.74 10.72 -8.03
N PHE A 30 16.69 10.45 -7.26
CA PHE A 30 16.30 9.11 -6.82
C PHE A 30 15.03 8.58 -7.52
N ALA A 31 14.55 9.27 -8.55
CA ALA A 31 13.28 8.95 -9.20
C ALA A 31 13.19 7.50 -9.72
N GLY A 32 14.32 6.90 -10.13
CA GLY A 32 14.38 5.49 -10.52
C GLY A 32 14.05 4.53 -9.37
N LEU A 33 14.70 4.72 -8.22
CA LEU A 33 14.46 3.89 -7.02
C LEU A 33 13.04 4.06 -6.48
N ILE A 34 12.54 5.30 -6.45
CA ILE A 34 11.18 5.60 -6.02
C ILE A 34 10.19 4.88 -6.95
N ARG A 35 10.36 5.00 -8.27
CA ARG A 35 9.51 4.32 -9.26
C ARG A 35 9.51 2.81 -9.07
N ASP A 36 10.67 2.20 -8.89
CA ASP A 36 10.79 0.75 -8.73
C ASP A 36 10.11 0.27 -7.44
N ALA A 37 10.30 1.00 -6.34
CA ALA A 37 9.67 0.68 -5.05
C ALA A 37 8.14 0.81 -5.11
N PHE A 38 7.61 1.91 -5.65
CA PHE A 38 6.17 2.12 -5.82
C PHE A 38 5.54 1.17 -6.84
N GLY A 39 6.28 0.76 -7.87
CA GLY A 39 5.87 -0.27 -8.82
C GLY A 39 5.67 -1.63 -8.15
N ARG A 40 6.57 -2.01 -7.23
CA ARG A 40 6.40 -3.22 -6.39
C ARG A 40 5.18 -3.10 -5.48
N LEU A 41 5.03 -1.97 -4.78
CA LEU A 41 3.88 -1.71 -3.92
C LEU A 41 2.56 -1.88 -4.67
N ARG A 42 2.43 -1.26 -5.85
CA ARG A 42 1.23 -1.39 -6.69
C ARG A 42 0.95 -2.82 -7.11
N THR A 43 1.99 -3.56 -7.49
CA THR A 43 1.84 -4.95 -7.91
C THR A 43 1.34 -5.81 -6.75
N GLY A 44 1.97 -5.69 -5.57
CA GLY A 44 1.58 -6.41 -4.36
C GLY A 44 0.17 -6.05 -3.90
N LEU A 45 -0.15 -4.76 -3.80
CA LEU A 45 -1.49 -4.30 -3.41
C LEU A 45 -2.56 -4.64 -4.43
N GLY A 46 -2.26 -4.63 -5.74
CA GLY A 46 -3.19 -5.09 -6.76
C GLY A 46 -3.57 -6.56 -6.58
N GLN A 47 -2.60 -7.42 -6.25
CA GLN A 47 -2.86 -8.82 -5.91
C GLN A 47 -3.60 -8.96 -4.59
N ALA A 48 -3.28 -8.12 -3.60
CA ALA A 48 -3.93 -8.13 -2.30
C ALA A 48 -5.41 -7.74 -2.43
N HIS A 49 -5.71 -6.64 -3.12
CA HIS A 49 -7.07 -6.17 -3.31
C HIS A 49 -7.89 -7.13 -4.16
N ALA A 50 -7.32 -7.81 -5.17
CA ALA A 50 -8.08 -8.77 -5.99
C ALA A 50 -8.83 -9.86 -5.18
N ARG A 51 -8.45 -10.10 -3.91
CA ARG A 51 -9.09 -11.09 -3.00
C ARG A 51 -9.95 -10.47 -1.90
N CYS A 52 -10.18 -9.16 -1.89
CA CYS A 52 -10.86 -8.42 -0.82
C CYS A 52 -12.35 -8.13 -1.08
N ALA A 53 -13.01 -8.87 -1.98
CA ALA A 53 -14.39 -8.60 -2.36
C ALA A 53 -15.40 -8.64 -1.19
N ALA A 54 -15.09 -9.40 -0.13
CA ALA A 54 -15.94 -9.57 1.04
C ALA A 54 -15.62 -8.60 2.20
N VAL A 55 -14.65 -7.70 2.03
CA VAL A 55 -14.24 -6.75 3.07
C VAL A 55 -15.31 -5.67 3.23
N ASP A 56 -15.78 -5.50 4.46
CA ASP A 56 -16.79 -4.49 4.78
C ASP A 56 -16.24 -3.07 4.63
N GLU A 57 -17.16 -2.10 4.58
CA GLU A 57 -16.83 -0.70 4.32
C GLU A 57 -15.96 -0.08 5.42
N GLN A 58 -16.22 -0.41 6.69
CA GLN A 58 -15.48 0.16 7.81
C GLN A 58 -14.04 -0.33 7.83
N THR A 59 -13.83 -1.63 7.65
CA THR A 59 -12.48 -2.23 7.58
C THR A 59 -11.71 -1.66 6.38
N TRP A 60 -12.36 -1.50 5.23
CA TRP A 60 -11.74 -0.86 4.07
C TRP A 60 -11.37 0.60 4.34
N ALA A 61 -12.26 1.37 4.97
CA ALA A 61 -12.01 2.77 5.28
C ALA A 61 -10.83 2.96 6.24
N THR A 62 -10.74 2.14 7.28
CA THR A 62 -9.59 2.12 8.20
C THR A 62 -8.30 1.81 7.46
N TYR A 63 -8.29 0.75 6.64
CA TYR A 63 -7.13 0.40 5.82
C TYR A 63 -6.70 1.54 4.91
N ALA A 64 -7.65 2.20 4.23
CA ALA A 64 -7.36 3.30 3.33
C ALA A 64 -6.77 4.51 4.07
N ALA A 65 -7.26 4.83 5.27
CA ALA A 65 -6.73 5.90 6.10
C ALA A 65 -5.31 5.59 6.62
N ASP A 66 -5.06 4.35 7.03
CA ASP A 66 -3.73 3.91 7.47
C ASP A 66 -2.73 3.88 6.32
N LEU A 67 -3.18 3.51 5.10
CA LEU A 67 -2.38 3.60 3.89
C LEU A 67 -1.98 5.04 3.60
N ASP A 68 -2.94 5.97 3.65
CA ASP A 68 -2.67 7.39 3.39
C ASP A 68 -1.64 7.93 4.40
N ARG A 69 -1.78 7.61 5.69
CA ARG A 69 -0.78 7.95 6.72
C ARG A 69 0.60 7.35 6.43
N GLY A 70 0.65 6.07 6.05
CA GLY A 70 1.93 5.41 5.75
C GLY A 70 2.62 5.96 4.49
N LEU A 71 1.86 6.47 3.51
CA LEU A 71 2.43 7.19 2.37
C LEU A 71 3.01 8.55 2.77
N ASP A 72 2.35 9.28 3.67
CA ASP A 72 2.86 10.53 4.23
C ASP A 72 4.14 10.29 5.06
N GLU A 73 4.15 9.24 5.88
CA GLU A 73 5.33 8.81 6.65
C GLU A 73 6.49 8.46 5.73
N LEU A 74 6.26 7.64 4.70
CA LEU A 74 7.27 7.31 3.70
C LEU A 74 7.81 8.57 3.01
N HIS A 75 6.95 9.54 2.68
CA HIS A 75 7.38 10.78 2.07
C HIS A 75 8.34 11.57 2.97
N MET A 76 8.02 11.71 4.27
CA MET A 76 8.89 12.37 5.25
C MET A 76 10.23 11.66 5.43
N GLU A 77 10.24 10.34 5.32
CA GLU A 77 11.41 9.48 5.46
C GLU A 77 12.32 9.58 4.22
N ILE A 78 11.73 9.62 3.01
CA ILE A 78 12.44 9.93 1.77
C ILE A 78 13.08 11.33 1.85
N ALA A 79 12.35 12.33 2.35
CA ALA A 79 12.87 13.69 2.52
C ALA A 79 14.13 13.72 3.40
N ARG A 80 14.09 13.03 4.55
CA ARG A 80 15.21 12.94 5.49
C ARG A 80 16.42 12.23 4.89
N SER A 81 16.25 11.13 4.15
CA SER A 81 17.38 10.49 3.47
C SER A 81 17.93 11.32 2.32
N ALA A 82 17.08 12.05 1.61
CA ALA A 82 17.51 12.92 0.51
C ALA A 82 18.43 14.06 0.99
N GLU A 83 18.27 14.55 2.22
CA GLU A 83 19.18 15.54 2.83
C GLU A 83 20.63 15.05 2.92
N HIS A 84 20.82 13.74 3.08
CA HIS A 84 22.13 13.10 3.22
C HIS A 84 22.66 12.52 1.90
N ALA A 85 21.82 12.48 0.87
CA ALA A 85 22.09 11.93 -0.46
C ALA A 85 22.68 10.49 -0.47
N ASP A 86 22.34 9.65 0.51
CA ASP A 86 22.74 8.24 0.54
C ASP A 86 21.69 7.34 -0.12
N GLU A 87 22.02 6.87 -1.31
CA GLU A 87 21.17 5.98 -2.10
C GLU A 87 20.87 4.65 -1.39
N ARG A 88 21.83 4.11 -0.62
CA ARG A 88 21.66 2.82 0.08
C ARG A 88 20.69 2.94 1.24
N ASP A 89 20.76 4.05 1.96
CA ASP A 89 19.84 4.37 3.05
C ASP A 89 18.41 4.53 2.50
N LEU A 90 18.26 5.34 1.44
CA LEU A 90 16.97 5.53 0.78
C LEU A 90 16.39 4.21 0.25
N ALA A 91 17.20 3.37 -0.39
CA ALA A 91 16.75 2.05 -0.87
C ALA A 91 16.26 1.15 0.29
N GLN A 92 16.91 1.23 1.44
CA GLN A 92 16.49 0.49 2.64
C GLN A 92 15.17 1.01 3.20
N ILE A 93 15.00 2.34 3.30
CA ILE A 93 13.75 2.97 3.76
C ILE A 93 12.60 2.63 2.82
N LEU A 94 12.78 2.81 1.52
CA LEU A 94 11.80 2.43 0.51
C LEU A 94 11.40 0.97 0.67
N ARG A 95 12.37 0.06 0.84
CA ARG A 95 12.10 -1.37 1.03
C ARG A 95 11.25 -1.63 2.27
N VAL A 96 11.60 -1.06 3.42
CA VAL A 96 10.89 -1.29 4.69
C VAL A 96 9.46 -0.77 4.61
N HIS A 97 9.28 0.51 4.29
CA HIS A 97 7.96 1.14 4.30
C HIS A 97 7.04 0.57 3.22
N VAL A 98 7.54 0.31 2.01
CA VAL A 98 6.72 -0.36 0.98
C VAL A 98 6.29 -1.75 1.42
N THR A 99 7.18 -2.51 2.06
CA THR A 99 6.83 -3.85 2.56
C THR A 99 5.76 -3.77 3.66
N GLU A 100 5.85 -2.81 4.57
CA GLU A 100 4.84 -2.62 5.62
C GLU A 100 3.47 -2.25 5.05
N LEU A 101 3.44 -1.32 4.08
CA LEU A 101 2.22 -0.94 3.38
C LEU A 101 1.62 -2.11 2.60
N GLU A 102 2.46 -2.91 1.94
CA GLU A 102 2.03 -4.11 1.23
C GLU A 102 1.43 -5.14 2.21
N LEU A 103 2.09 -5.39 3.33
CA LEU A 103 1.62 -6.30 4.38
C LEU A 103 0.27 -5.84 4.97
N ALA A 104 0.05 -4.53 5.12
CA ALA A 104 -1.25 -4.01 5.54
C ALA A 104 -2.36 -4.38 4.55
N GLY A 105 -2.09 -4.29 3.23
CA GLY A 105 -3.01 -4.75 2.20
C GLY A 105 -3.29 -6.25 2.27
N TRP A 106 -2.28 -7.08 2.54
CA TRP A 106 -2.46 -8.53 2.72
C TRP A 106 -3.26 -8.87 3.98
N ARG A 107 -3.05 -8.16 5.09
CA ARG A 107 -3.82 -8.35 6.34
C ARG A 107 -5.31 -8.12 6.14
N LEU A 108 -5.68 -7.24 5.22
CA LEU A 108 -7.08 -6.99 4.85
C LEU A 108 -7.84 -8.27 4.44
N GLN A 109 -7.14 -9.26 3.88
CA GLN A 109 -7.73 -10.57 3.53
C GLN A 109 -7.94 -11.49 4.74
N VAL A 110 -7.07 -11.39 5.75
CA VAL A 110 -7.03 -12.31 6.90
C VAL A 110 -7.97 -11.85 8.02
N SER A 111 -8.33 -10.56 8.05
CA SER A 111 -9.26 -9.98 9.02
C SER A 111 -10.73 -10.37 8.82
N LEU A 112 -11.04 -11.17 7.80
CA LEU A 112 -12.39 -11.69 7.60
C LEU A 112 -12.69 -12.75 8.67
N PRO A 113 -13.77 -12.64 9.44
CA PRO A 113 -14.12 -13.66 10.43
C PRO A 113 -14.30 -14.99 9.71
N THR A 114 -13.46 -15.97 10.07
CA THR A 114 -13.66 -17.36 9.68
C THR A 114 -15.07 -17.73 10.10
N ALA A 115 -15.97 -17.97 9.13
CA ALA A 115 -17.33 -18.39 9.44
C ALA A 115 -17.26 -19.56 10.44
N PRO A 116 -18.12 -19.59 11.48
CA PRO A 116 -18.09 -20.66 12.46
C PRO A 116 -18.26 -22.00 11.74
N GLN A 117 -17.25 -22.88 11.85
CA GLN A 117 -17.39 -24.27 11.46
C GLN A 117 -18.58 -24.81 12.23
N ARG A 118 -19.70 -25.03 11.54
CA ARG A 118 -20.76 -25.88 12.06
C ARG A 118 -20.17 -27.28 12.11
N LEU A 119 -19.65 -27.67 13.27
CA LEU A 119 -19.60 -29.09 13.63
C LEU A 119 -21.06 -29.52 13.80
N ALA A 120 -21.69 -29.82 12.67
CA ALA A 120 -22.83 -30.73 12.65
C ALA A 120 -22.21 -32.12 12.84
N THR A 121 -22.17 -32.56 14.09
CA THR A 121 -22.01 -33.97 14.41
C THR A 121 -23.27 -34.37 15.15
N GLU A 122 -23.95 -35.31 14.50
CA GLU A 122 -25.19 -36.00 14.86
C GLU A 122 -25.08 -36.72 16.21
#